data_AF-A0A957C8V1-F1
#
_entry.id   AF-A0A957C8V1-F1
#
_cell.length_a   1.000
_cell.length_b   1.000
_cell.length_c   1.000
_cell.angle_alpha   90.00
_cell.angle_beta   90.00
_cell.angle_gamma   90.00
#
_symmetry.space_group_name_H-M   'P 1'
#
loop_
_entity.id
_entity.type
_entity.pdbx_description
1 polymer ?
#
loop_
_entity_poly.entity_id
_entity_poly.type
_entity_poly.pdbx_seq_one_letter_code
_entity_poly.pdbx_strand_id
1 'polypeptide(L)'
;MTHDLQLTGDIQPEFERVLTPAALNFVADLETAFGERRRALLQQRQLRQAQLDAGEMPNFLPETAEIRQSDWKVAPIPTDLMDRRVEITGPVDRKMVINALNSGANMYMADFEDSHSP
;
A
#
# COMPACT_ATOMS: atom_id res chain seq x y z
N MET A 1 2.49 -21.83 -12.63
CA MET A 1 1.72 -22.69 -11.72
C MET A 1 0.28 -22.21 -11.80
N THR A 2 -0.71 -23.09 -11.83
CA THR A 2 -2.11 -22.66 -11.77
C THR A 2 -2.41 -22.37 -10.30
N HIS A 3 -2.52 -21.10 -9.95
CA HIS A 3 -2.94 -20.72 -8.60
C HIS A 3 -4.45 -20.81 -8.50
N ASP A 4 -4.95 -21.29 -7.37
CA ASP A 4 -6.39 -21.41 -7.12
C ASP A 4 -6.92 -20.08 -6.55
N LEU A 5 -7.28 -19.15 -7.44
CA LEU A 5 -7.99 -17.93 -7.09
C LEU A 5 -9.47 -18.13 -7.35
N GLN A 6 -10.29 -17.88 -6.33
CA GLN A 6 -11.74 -17.85 -6.47
C GLN A 6 -12.23 -16.41 -6.56
N LEU A 7 -12.93 -16.08 -7.65
CA LEU A 7 -13.65 -14.82 -7.80
C LEU A 7 -15.06 -14.98 -7.24
N THR A 8 -15.42 -14.19 -6.24
CA THR A 8 -16.71 -14.28 -5.52
C THR A 8 -17.66 -13.11 -5.79
N GLY A 9 -17.16 -12.02 -6.39
CA GLY A 9 -17.98 -10.87 -6.76
C GLY A 9 -18.69 -11.05 -8.11
N ASP A 10 -19.75 -10.26 -8.33
CA ASP A 10 -20.45 -10.22 -9.60
C ASP A 10 -19.54 -9.65 -10.71
N ILE A 11 -19.16 -10.49 -11.67
CA ILE A 11 -18.25 -10.10 -12.75
C ILE A 11 -19.04 -9.39 -13.85
N GLN A 12 -18.72 -8.11 -14.05
CA GLN A 12 -19.24 -7.31 -15.14
C GLN A 12 -18.28 -7.35 -16.34
N PRO A 13 -18.75 -7.20 -17.60
CA PRO A 13 -17.89 -7.25 -18.78
C PRO A 13 -16.72 -6.25 -18.74
N GLU A 14 -16.91 -5.07 -18.14
CA GLU A 14 -15.86 -4.07 -17.97
C GLU A 14 -14.70 -4.51 -17.07
N PHE A 15 -14.85 -5.57 -16.28
CA PHE A 15 -13.80 -6.09 -15.40
C PHE A 15 -12.80 -6.96 -16.15
N GLU A 16 -13.16 -7.52 -17.30
CA GLU A 16 -12.27 -8.39 -18.10
C GLU A 16 -10.97 -7.69 -18.50
N ARG A 17 -10.99 -6.36 -18.64
CA ARG A 17 -9.80 -5.55 -18.94
C ARG A 17 -8.81 -5.43 -17.78
N VAL A 18 -9.26 -5.67 -16.55
CA VAL A 18 -8.44 -5.60 -15.32
C VAL A 18 -8.13 -7.01 -14.82
N LEU A 19 -9.15 -7.86 -14.69
CA LEU A 19 -9.07 -9.24 -14.22
C LEU A 19 -8.66 -10.21 -15.34
N THR A 20 -7.64 -9.85 -16.10
CA THR A 20 -7.08 -10.72 -17.13
C THR A 20 -6.43 -11.96 -16.51
N PRO A 21 -6.30 -13.09 -17.21
CA PRO A 21 -5.62 -14.27 -16.68
C PRO A 21 -4.20 -13.98 -16.19
N ALA A 22 -3.46 -13.12 -16.89
CA ALA A 22 -2.11 -12.72 -16.48
C ALA A 22 -2.10 -11.89 -15.19
N ALA A 23 -3.04 -10.94 -15.04
CA ALA A 23 -3.16 -10.14 -13.82
C ALA A 23 -3.58 -10.99 -12.62
N LEU A 24 -4.52 -11.92 -12.81
CA LEU A 24 -4.95 -12.86 -11.76
C LEU A 24 -3.79 -13.75 -11.31
N ASN A 25 -3.05 -14.34 -12.26
CA ASN A 25 -1.87 -15.14 -11.92
C ASN A 25 -0.84 -14.32 -11.14
N PHE A 26 -0.57 -13.08 -11.55
CA PHE A 26 0.35 -12.19 -10.85
C PHE A 26 -0.11 -11.89 -9.41
N VAL A 27 -1.39 -11.59 -9.20
CA VAL A 27 -1.94 -11.38 -7.84
C VAL A 27 -1.81 -12.64 -6.99
N ALA A 28 -2.00 -13.82 -7.59
CA ALA A 28 -1.86 -15.08 -6.89
C ALA A 28 -0.41 -15.39 -6.49
N ASP A 29 0.55 -15.05 -7.36
CA ASP A 29 1.98 -15.12 -7.05
C ASP A 29 2.31 -14.20 -5.86
N LEU A 30 1.76 -12.97 -5.82
CA LEU A 30 1.95 -12.05 -4.70
C LEU A 30 1.38 -12.60 -3.38
N GLU A 31 0.17 -13.16 -3.38
CA GLU A 31 -0.41 -13.76 -2.16
C GLU A 31 0.41 -14.97 -1.72
N THR A 32 0.89 -15.79 -2.65
CA THR A 32 1.76 -16.94 -2.34
C THR A 32 3.07 -16.49 -1.72
N ALA A 33 3.71 -15.44 -2.26
CA ALA A 33 5.00 -14.95 -1.78
C ALA A 33 4.91 -14.16 -0.47
N PHE A 34 3.84 -13.38 -0.26
CA PHE A 34 3.79 -12.38 0.81
C PHE A 34 2.63 -12.57 1.81
N GLY A 35 1.63 -13.39 1.49
CA GLY A 35 0.41 -13.54 2.28
C GLY A 35 0.65 -14.05 3.70
N GLU A 36 1.52 -15.05 3.87
CA GLU A 36 1.88 -15.59 5.18
C GLU A 36 2.55 -14.52 6.06
N ARG A 37 3.53 -13.81 5.51
CA ARG A 37 4.24 -12.75 6.25
C ARG A 37 3.30 -11.62 6.65
N ARG A 38 2.37 -11.21 5.77
CA ARG A 38 1.34 -10.21 6.10
C ARG A 38 0.51 -10.66 7.31
N ARG A 39 0.02 -11.90 7.33
CA ARG A 39 -0.77 -12.44 8.46
C ARG A 39 0.05 -12.50 9.76
N ALA A 40 1.31 -12.96 9.68
CA ALA A 40 2.20 -12.98 10.84
C ALA A 40 2.44 -11.57 11.40
N LEU A 41 2.63 -10.56 10.56
CA LEU A 41 2.78 -9.16 11.00
C LEU A 41 1.51 -8.62 11.69
N LEU A 42 0.31 -8.98 11.22
CA LEU A 42 -0.93 -8.60 11.89
C LEU A 42 -1.05 -9.22 13.30
N GLN A 43 -0.62 -10.47 13.46
CA GLN A 43 -0.55 -11.10 14.79
C GLN A 43 0.48 -10.39 15.69
N GLN A 44 1.64 -10.02 15.15
CA GLN A 44 2.65 -9.26 15.90
C GLN A 44 2.12 -7.90 16.37
N ARG A 45 1.23 -7.24 15.61
CA ARG A 45 0.57 -6.00 16.07
C ARG A 45 -0.29 -6.24 17.31
N GLN A 46 -1.02 -7.36 17.38
CA GLN A 46 -1.83 -7.70 18.55
C GLN A 46 -0.95 -7.97 19.78
N LEU A 47 0.15 -8.71 19.59
CA LEU A 47 1.12 -8.97 20.67
C LEU A 47 1.76 -7.66 21.16
N ARG A 48 2.13 -6.76 20.24
CA ARG A 48 2.67 -5.45 20.60
C ARG A 48 1.66 -4.62 21.37
N GLN A 49 0.41 -4.61 20.94
CA GLN A 49 -0.65 -3.89 21.66
C GLN A 49 -0.82 -4.42 23.09
N ALA A 50 -0.82 -5.73 23.29
CA ALA A 50 -0.91 -6.33 24.63
C ALA A 50 0.25 -5.93 25.56
N GLN A 51 1.46 -5.76 25.02
CA GLN A 51 2.61 -5.24 25.78
C GLN A 51 2.41 -3.78 26.20
N LEU A 52 1.90 -2.95 25.27
CA LEU A 52 1.59 -1.55 25.56
C LEU A 52 0.49 -1.42 26.62
N ASP A 53 -0.56 -2.23 26.51
CA ASP A 53 -1.66 -2.25 27.49
C ASP A 53 -1.19 -2.73 28.88
N ALA A 54 -0.14 -3.55 28.93
CA ALA A 54 0.51 -3.97 30.17
C ALA A 54 1.44 -2.90 30.79
N GLY A 55 1.50 -1.70 30.21
CA GLY A 55 2.23 -0.55 30.74
C GLY A 55 3.57 -0.28 30.07
N GLU A 56 3.95 -1.04 29.03
CA GLU A 56 5.10 -0.66 28.22
C GLU A 56 4.77 0.61 27.39
N MET A 57 5.73 1.52 27.27
CA MET A 57 5.58 2.72 26.43
C MET A 57 6.45 2.61 25.17
N PRO A 58 6.00 3.09 24.00
CA PRO A 58 6.84 3.12 22.82
C PRO A 58 8.10 3.95 23.06
N ASN A 59 9.25 3.42 22.61
CA ASN A 59 10.52 4.12 22.65
C ASN A 59 11.41 3.67 21.47
N PHE A 60 12.53 4.36 21.25
CA PHE A 60 13.52 3.94 20.25
C PHE A 60 14.12 2.59 20.62
N LEU A 61 14.09 1.67 19.64
CA LEU A 61 14.65 0.34 19.76
C LEU A 61 16.19 0.41 19.90
N PRO A 62 16.80 -0.16 20.97
CA PRO A 62 18.25 -0.22 21.13
C PRO A 62 18.94 -0.98 20.01
N GLU A 63 18.34 -2.06 19.52
CA GLU A 63 18.91 -2.95 18.50
C GLU A 63 19.05 -2.31 17.11
N THR A 64 18.38 -1.19 16.86
CA THR A 64 18.53 -0.42 15.60
C THR A 64 19.31 0.88 15.77
N ALA A 65 20.01 1.06 16.89
CA ALA A 65 20.80 2.26 17.15
C ALA A 65 21.91 2.49 16.11
N GLU A 66 22.58 1.43 15.66
CA GLU A 66 23.63 1.51 14.64
C GLU A 66 23.11 2.05 13.29
N ILE A 67 21.88 1.71 12.91
CA ILE A 67 21.24 2.19 11.68
C ILE A 67 20.95 3.69 11.80
N ARG A 68 20.48 4.15 12.97
CA ARG A 68 20.18 5.58 13.21
C ARG A 68 21.43 6.45 13.29
N GLN A 69 22.57 5.87 13.63
CA GLN A 69 23.84 6.57 13.82
C GLN A 69 24.78 6.46 12.61
N SER A 70 24.48 5.61 11.63
CA SER A 70 25.30 5.43 10.44
C SER A 70 24.97 6.49 9.37
N ASP A 71 25.96 6.78 8.51
CA ASP A 71 25.79 7.67 7.37
C ASP A 71 25.26 6.88 6.17
N TRP A 72 23.96 6.99 5.91
CA TRP A 72 23.31 6.39 4.76
C TRP A 72 22.24 7.31 4.19
N LYS A 73 21.86 7.06 2.94
CA LYS A 73 20.77 7.76 2.24
C LYS A 73 19.90 6.75 1.53
N VAL A 74 18.64 7.13 1.29
CA VAL A 74 17.76 6.39 0.39
C VAL A 74 18.33 6.37 -1.04
N ALA A 75 17.80 5.48 -1.88
CA ALA A 75 18.13 5.46 -3.30
C ALA A 75 17.81 6.81 -3.99
N PRO A 76 18.46 7.13 -5.12
CA PRO A 76 18.19 8.37 -5.86
C PRO A 76 16.71 8.55 -6.18
N ILE A 77 16.21 9.77 -5.97
CA ILE A 77 14.81 10.12 -6.20
C ILE A 77 14.61 10.39 -7.71
N PRO A 78 13.59 9.81 -8.36
CA PRO A 78 13.19 10.16 -9.72
C PRO A 78 12.89 11.66 -9.89
N THR A 79 13.18 12.23 -11.06
CA THR A 79 13.05 13.69 -11.31
C THR A 79 11.64 14.22 -11.12
N ASP A 80 10.63 13.46 -11.49
CA ASP A 80 9.21 13.77 -11.31
C ASP A 80 8.78 13.81 -9.83
N LEU A 81 9.51 13.14 -8.93
CA LEU A 81 9.25 13.13 -7.49
C LEU A 81 10.06 14.17 -6.70
N MET A 82 10.88 14.99 -7.37
CA MET A 82 11.72 15.99 -6.71
C MET A 82 10.92 17.22 -6.23
N ASP A 83 9.83 17.57 -6.91
CA ASP A 83 8.97 18.72 -6.56
C ASP A 83 7.57 18.26 -6.18
N ARG A 84 7.34 18.07 -4.87
CA ARG A 84 6.09 17.60 -4.27
C ARG A 84 5.47 18.66 -3.34
N ARG A 85 5.66 19.94 -3.65
CA ARG A 85 5.25 21.07 -2.79
C ARG A 85 3.75 21.09 -2.45
N VAL A 86 2.91 20.62 -3.37
CA VAL A 86 1.46 20.50 -3.18
C VAL A 86 1.02 19.15 -3.75
N GLU A 87 0.33 18.38 -2.93
CA GLU A 87 -0.28 17.11 -3.32
C GLU A 87 -1.78 17.17 -3.04
N ILE A 88 -2.57 16.69 -4.00
CA ILE A 88 -4.01 16.51 -3.82
C ILE A 88 -4.30 15.02 -3.61
N THR A 89 -5.21 14.72 -2.69
CA THR A 89 -5.69 13.35 -2.45
C THR A 89 -7.16 13.26 -2.88
N GLY A 90 -7.59 12.09 -3.32
CA GLY A 90 -8.98 11.88 -3.68
C GLY A 90 -9.29 10.50 -4.25
N PRO A 91 -10.57 10.12 -4.29
CA PRO A 91 -11.00 8.80 -4.70
C PRO A 91 -10.70 8.54 -6.17
N VAL A 92 -10.76 7.27 -6.56
CA VAL A 92 -10.54 6.82 -7.94
C VAL A 92 -11.76 6.91 -8.86
N ASP A 93 -12.79 7.68 -8.49
CA ASP A 93 -13.91 7.89 -9.40
C ASP A 93 -13.47 8.70 -10.63
N ARG A 94 -14.06 8.38 -11.78
CA ARG A 94 -13.61 8.89 -13.08
C ARG A 94 -13.55 10.42 -13.12
N LYS A 95 -14.50 11.12 -12.52
CA LYS A 95 -14.56 12.58 -12.56
C LYS A 95 -13.52 13.19 -11.62
N MET A 96 -13.35 12.63 -10.43
CA MET A 96 -12.37 13.12 -9.46
C MET A 96 -10.94 12.89 -9.91
N VAL A 97 -10.63 11.76 -10.56
CA VAL A 97 -9.31 11.53 -11.17
C VAL A 97 -8.99 12.64 -12.18
N ILE A 98 -9.94 12.99 -13.06
CA ILE A 98 -9.76 14.06 -14.05
C ILE A 98 -9.55 15.41 -13.35
N ASN A 99 -10.35 15.73 -12.34
CA ASN A 99 -10.25 17.01 -11.63
C ASN A 99 -8.93 17.12 -10.86
N ALA A 100 -8.51 16.05 -10.19
CA ALA A 100 -7.29 16.02 -9.39
C ALA A 100 -6.05 16.21 -10.27
N LEU A 101 -5.97 15.49 -11.40
CA LEU A 101 -4.89 15.65 -12.37
C LEU A 101 -4.84 17.05 -13.00
N ASN A 102 -5.97 17.75 -13.10
CA ASN A 102 -6.05 19.11 -13.65
C ASN A 102 -5.98 20.23 -12.59
N SER A 103 -5.77 19.89 -11.32
CA SER A 103 -5.84 20.85 -10.20
C SER A 103 -4.69 21.85 -10.15
N GLY A 104 -3.59 21.57 -10.83
CA GLY A 104 -2.32 22.30 -10.70
C GLY A 104 -1.47 21.87 -9.49
N ALA A 105 -1.91 20.87 -8.72
CA ALA A 105 -1.06 20.19 -7.75
C ALA A 105 0.09 19.45 -8.47
N ASN A 106 1.22 19.29 -7.79
CA ASN A 106 2.37 18.58 -8.32
C ASN A 106 2.14 17.07 -8.39
N MET A 107 1.41 16.55 -7.39
CA MET A 107 1.12 15.12 -7.25
C MET A 107 -0.37 14.91 -6.97
N TYR A 108 -0.89 13.78 -7.46
CA TYR A 108 -2.21 13.27 -7.11
C TYR A 108 -2.06 11.86 -6.50
N MET A 109 -2.51 11.71 -5.25
CA MET A 109 -2.67 10.41 -4.61
C MET A 109 -4.07 9.87 -4.90
N ALA A 110 -4.16 8.96 -5.88
CA ALA A 110 -5.38 8.26 -6.24
C ALA A 110 -5.67 7.16 -5.20
N ASP A 111 -6.76 7.31 -4.48
CA ASP A 111 -6.95 6.61 -3.21
C ASP A 111 -7.98 5.47 -3.30
N PHE A 112 -7.55 4.28 -2.85
CA PHE A 112 -8.35 3.08 -2.64
C PHE A 112 -8.50 2.73 -1.15
N GLU A 113 -8.01 3.58 -0.25
CA GLU A 113 -8.06 3.43 1.21
C GLU A 113 -9.13 4.36 1.80
N ASP A 114 -8.79 5.30 2.68
CA ASP A 114 -9.72 5.97 3.58
C ASP A 114 -10.78 6.83 2.88
N SER A 115 -10.50 7.37 1.69
CA SER A 115 -11.48 8.17 0.92
C SER A 115 -12.34 7.36 -0.05
N HIS A 116 -12.18 6.02 -0.09
CA HIS A 116 -12.93 5.13 -0.96
C HIS A 116 -13.84 4.19 -0.15
N SER A 117 -15.05 3.92 -0.64
CA SER A 117 -15.89 2.84 -0.12
C SER A 117 -15.60 1.58 -0.94
N PRO A 118 -14.81 0.62 -0.43
CA PRO A 118 -14.42 -0.57 -1.18
C PRO A 118 -15.59 -1.55 -1.38
#